data_AF-A0A7X8SFR7-F1
#
_entry.id   AF-A0A7X8SFR7-F1
#
_cell.length_a   1.000
_cell.length_b   1.000
_cell.length_c   1.000
_cell.angle_alpha   90.00
_cell.angle_beta   90.00
_cell.angle_gamma   90.00
#
_symmetry.space_group_name_H-M   'P 1'
#
loop_
_entity.id
_entity.type
_entity.pdbx_description
1 polymer ?
#
loop_
_entity_poly.entity_id
_entity_poly.type
_entity_poly.pdbx_seq_one_letter_code
_entity_poly.pdbx_strand_id
1 'polypeptide(L)'
;MRLKRTTRFFLYVLTAAMISTALARAVPLSDDYSDQQKSAAMSVERARHHINTLGERCISHDNSDYTLRFLLHLTAIDNMDVTLPTDKILATLPPALKEQLAQQLRHEVDPLEGNVAICGSFKADLRQGRLDYAYTNPEQSKILRDIFSADETMRIAKRDQDIKAGCLKNRYNNGARAFDETLGQCECMLKAIKHGASDPQIDSWLASLDKTPPWWAEVVTDIMQCQ
;
A
#
# COMPACT_ATOMS: atom_id res chain seq x y z
N MET A 1 -65.21 -38.07 24.05
CA MET A 1 -63.95 -38.84 23.90
C MET A 1 -62.77 -37.86 23.79
N ARG A 2 -61.53 -38.38 23.89
CA ARG A 2 -60.20 -37.82 23.45
C ARG A 2 -60.26 -36.55 22.58
N LEU A 3 -59.40 -35.51 22.71
CA LEU A 3 -58.23 -35.18 23.57
C LEU A 3 -58.08 -33.62 23.54
N LYS A 4 -57.01 -32.85 23.86
CA LYS A 4 -55.58 -33.07 24.15
C LYS A 4 -54.99 -31.91 25.02
N ARG A 5 -54.19 -32.29 26.04
CA ARG A 5 -53.05 -31.60 26.73
C ARG A 5 -52.74 -30.10 26.40
N THR A 6 -52.80 -29.16 27.35
CA THR A 6 -51.89 -28.85 28.52
C THR A 6 -50.47 -28.38 28.17
N THR A 7 -49.73 -27.56 28.94
CA THR A 7 -49.96 -26.56 30.02
C THR A 7 -48.56 -26.06 30.46
N ARG A 8 -48.25 -24.75 30.35
CA ARG A 8 -47.12 -24.01 30.99
C ARG A 8 -45.67 -24.51 30.75
N PHE A 9 -44.71 -23.59 30.69
CA PHE A 9 -43.73 -23.38 31.79
C PHE A 9 -42.98 -22.04 31.63
N PHE A 10 -42.47 -21.51 32.75
CA PHE A 10 -41.56 -20.36 32.81
C PHE A 10 -40.13 -20.78 32.44
N LEU A 11 -39.34 -19.86 31.89
CA LEU A 11 -37.99 -19.62 32.43
C LEU A 11 -37.52 -18.18 32.15
N TYR A 12 -36.92 -17.54 33.16
CA TYR A 12 -36.04 -16.39 32.99
C TYR A 12 -34.65 -16.88 32.56
N VAL A 13 -34.00 -16.18 31.63
CA VAL A 13 -32.54 -16.19 31.52
C VAL A 13 -32.07 -14.75 31.29
N LEU A 14 -31.44 -14.15 32.30
CA LEU A 14 -30.50 -13.05 32.06
C LEU A 14 -29.19 -13.68 31.56
N THR A 15 -28.74 -13.26 30.39
CA THR A 15 -27.33 -13.38 29.98
C THR A 15 -26.82 -12.00 29.60
N ALA A 16 -26.23 -11.33 30.60
CA ALA A 16 -25.26 -10.28 30.33
C ALA A 16 -23.91 -10.93 29.98
N ALA A 17 -23.06 -10.16 29.28
CA ALA A 17 -21.79 -10.58 28.68
C ALA A 17 -21.92 -11.61 27.52
N MET A 18 -21.14 -11.54 26.45
CA MET A 18 -20.10 -10.57 26.11
C MET A 18 -20.45 -9.87 24.80
N ILE A 19 -20.38 -8.53 24.77
CA ILE A 19 -19.95 -7.87 23.53
C ILE A 19 -18.47 -8.20 23.45
N SER A 20 -18.11 -9.15 22.58
CA SER A 20 -16.72 -9.36 22.20
C SER A 20 -16.27 -8.15 21.38
N THR A 21 -15.89 -7.09 22.08
CA THR A 21 -14.86 -6.18 21.57
C THR A 21 -13.59 -7.00 21.40
N ALA A 22 -13.50 -7.67 20.25
CA ALA A 22 -12.24 -7.95 19.61
C ALA A 22 -11.59 -6.61 19.26
N LEU A 23 -11.09 -5.93 20.30
CA LEU A 23 -9.84 -5.20 20.20
C LEU A 23 -8.91 -6.16 19.47
N ALA A 24 -8.63 -5.84 18.20
CA ALA A 24 -7.57 -6.48 17.48
C ALA A 24 -6.29 -6.12 18.23
N ARG A 25 -5.92 -6.94 19.21
CA ARG A 25 -4.56 -6.99 19.72
C ARG A 25 -3.73 -7.34 18.50
N ALA A 26 -3.18 -6.31 17.86
CA ALA A 26 -2.11 -6.45 16.89
C ALA A 26 -1.14 -7.44 17.52
N VAL A 27 -1.03 -8.62 16.92
CA VAL A 27 -0.14 -9.67 17.43
C VAL A 27 1.23 -9.01 17.47
N PRO A 28 1.86 -8.86 18.65
CA PRO A 28 3.10 -8.13 18.74
C PRO A 28 4.09 -8.85 17.84
N LEU A 29 4.45 -8.20 16.74
CA LEU A 29 5.38 -8.76 15.76
C LEU A 29 6.69 -8.96 16.51
N SER A 30 7.08 -10.23 16.65
CA SER A 30 8.31 -10.64 17.30
C SER A 30 9.47 -9.79 16.79
N ASP A 31 10.24 -9.18 17.70
CA ASP A 31 11.44 -8.42 17.35
C ASP A 31 12.41 -9.29 16.52
N ASP A 32 12.42 -10.60 16.79
CA ASP A 32 12.95 -11.63 15.91
C ASP A 32 11.92 -12.09 14.86
N TYR A 33 12.05 -11.55 13.65
CA TYR A 33 11.46 -12.14 12.44
C TYR A 33 12.15 -13.46 12.08
N SER A 34 11.41 -14.41 11.47
CA SER A 34 11.99 -15.69 11.04
C SER A 34 12.93 -15.52 9.83
N ASP A 35 13.83 -16.48 9.62
CA ASP A 35 14.76 -16.43 8.48
C ASP A 35 14.04 -16.50 7.13
N GLN A 36 12.84 -17.10 7.10
CA GLN A 36 11.96 -17.09 5.93
C GLN A 36 11.39 -15.68 5.66
N GLN A 37 11.02 -14.93 6.70
CA GLN A 37 10.55 -13.54 6.60
C GLN A 37 11.71 -12.60 6.21
N LYS A 38 12.89 -12.77 6.82
CA LYS A 38 14.14 -12.05 6.47
C LYS A 38 14.53 -12.28 5.00
N SER A 39 14.48 -13.53 4.54
CA SER A 39 14.73 -13.90 3.14
C SER A 39 13.70 -13.31 2.17
N ALA A 40 12.41 -13.34 2.53
CA ALA A 40 11.35 -12.72 1.73
C ALA A 40 11.56 -11.20 1.56
N ALA A 41 11.86 -10.49 2.65
CA ALA A 41 12.19 -9.06 2.64
C ALA A 41 13.41 -8.75 1.75
N MET A 42 14.50 -9.52 1.87
CA MET A 42 15.68 -9.36 1.01
C MET A 42 15.38 -9.61 -0.48
N SER A 43 14.46 -10.53 -0.80
CA SER A 43 14.06 -10.81 -2.20
C SER A 43 13.23 -9.67 -2.80
N VAL A 44 12.27 -9.12 -2.03
CA VAL A 44 11.46 -7.97 -2.46
C VAL A 44 12.30 -6.69 -2.53
N GLU A 45 13.28 -6.50 -1.65
CA GLU A 45 14.18 -5.34 -1.71
C GLU A 45 15.06 -5.34 -2.96
N ARG A 46 15.61 -6.51 -3.35
CA ARG A 46 16.37 -6.64 -4.60
C ARG A 46 15.51 -6.31 -5.83
N ALA A 47 14.26 -6.80 -5.86
CA ALA A 47 13.31 -6.44 -6.90
C ALA A 47 12.97 -4.93 -6.91
N ARG A 48 12.76 -4.32 -5.73
CA ARG A 48 12.51 -2.88 -5.56
C ARG A 48 13.69 -2.03 -6.05
N HIS A 49 14.91 -2.41 -5.66
CA HIS A 49 16.13 -1.73 -6.07
C HIS A 49 16.37 -1.81 -7.58
N HIS A 50 16.12 -2.97 -8.19
CA HIS A 50 16.22 -3.16 -9.64
C HIS A 50 15.24 -2.26 -10.40
N ILE A 51 13.96 -2.23 -10.01
CA ILE A 51 12.94 -1.36 -10.64
C ILE A 51 13.30 0.12 -10.46
N ASN A 52 13.66 0.54 -9.25
CA ASN A 52 14.01 1.93 -8.99
C ASN A 52 15.25 2.36 -9.79
N THR A 53 16.32 1.54 -9.80
CA THR A 53 17.55 1.83 -10.56
C THR A 53 17.30 1.94 -12.06
N LEU A 54 16.52 1.02 -12.64
CA LEU A 54 16.19 1.06 -14.06
C LEU A 54 15.29 2.27 -14.39
N GLY A 55 14.35 2.59 -13.50
CA GLY A 55 13.51 3.79 -13.57
C GLY A 55 14.33 5.09 -13.55
N GLU A 56 15.25 5.23 -12.61
CA GLU A 56 16.16 6.38 -12.51
C GLU A 56 17.05 6.53 -13.75
N ARG A 57 17.65 5.43 -14.23
CA ARG A 57 18.45 5.43 -15.47
C ARG A 57 17.59 5.85 -16.67
N CYS A 58 16.37 5.34 -16.80
CA CYS A 58 15.46 5.74 -17.87
C CYS A 58 14.95 7.19 -17.77
N ILE A 59 14.70 7.72 -16.57
CA ILE A 59 14.42 9.15 -16.36
C ILE A 59 15.62 10.02 -16.70
N SER A 60 16.85 9.58 -16.39
CA SER A 60 18.06 10.33 -16.74
C SER A 60 18.31 10.39 -18.26
N HIS A 61 17.84 9.39 -19.00
CA HIS A 61 17.92 9.31 -20.46
C HIS A 61 16.89 10.20 -21.16
N ASP A 62 15.68 10.31 -20.61
CA ASP A 62 14.64 11.25 -21.05
C ASP A 62 14.06 12.01 -19.84
N ASN A 63 14.69 13.13 -19.50
CA ASN A 63 14.26 14.02 -18.41
C ASN A 63 12.85 14.61 -18.61
N SER A 64 12.24 14.45 -19.80
CA SER A 64 10.88 14.90 -20.09
C SER A 64 9.81 13.83 -19.89
N ASP A 65 10.19 12.58 -19.55
CA ASP A 65 9.23 11.49 -19.33
C ASP A 65 8.57 11.55 -17.95
N TYR A 66 7.72 12.56 -17.77
CA TYR A 66 6.80 12.66 -16.65
C TYR A 66 5.95 11.40 -16.49
N THR A 67 5.62 10.70 -17.58
CA THR A 67 4.78 9.49 -17.50
C THR A 67 5.49 8.37 -16.75
N LEU A 68 6.80 8.21 -16.96
CA LEU A 68 7.60 7.25 -16.22
C LEU A 68 7.66 7.58 -14.71
N ARG A 69 7.77 8.87 -14.34
CA ARG A 69 7.68 9.32 -12.94
C ARG A 69 6.33 8.97 -12.31
N PHE A 70 5.22 9.30 -12.99
CA PHE A 70 3.87 8.92 -12.55
C PHE A 70 3.74 7.40 -12.38
N LEU A 71 4.22 6.60 -13.34
CA LEU A 71 4.13 5.15 -13.30
C LEU A 71 4.92 4.54 -12.15
N LEU A 72 6.19 4.91 -11.97
CA LEU A 72 7.03 4.42 -10.86
C LEU A 72 6.42 4.74 -9.51
N HIS A 73 5.88 5.95 -9.32
CA HIS A 73 5.22 6.34 -8.08
C HIS A 73 3.96 5.52 -7.79
N LEU A 74 3.14 5.25 -8.83
CA LEU A 74 1.95 4.42 -8.69
C LEU A 74 2.32 2.95 -8.42
N THR A 75 3.28 2.38 -9.14
CA THR A 75 3.79 1.02 -8.88
C THR A 75 4.37 0.89 -7.47
N ALA A 76 5.08 1.91 -6.95
CA ALA A 76 5.57 1.90 -5.58
C ALA A 76 4.43 1.83 -4.54
N ILE A 77 3.33 2.55 -4.76
CA ILE A 77 2.14 2.57 -3.89
C ILE A 77 1.32 1.26 -4.00
N ASP A 78 1.12 0.79 -5.24
CA ASP A 78 0.36 -0.43 -5.52
C ASP A 78 1.03 -1.65 -4.82
N ASN A 79 2.35 -1.64 -4.64
CA ASN A 79 3.18 -2.65 -3.93
C ASN A 79 3.41 -2.41 -2.41
N MET A 80 2.74 -1.45 -1.76
CA MET A 80 3.00 -1.13 -0.34
C MET A 80 2.62 -2.23 0.66
N ASP A 81 1.82 -3.20 0.22
CA ASP A 81 1.45 -4.40 0.97
C ASP A 81 2.61 -5.38 1.18
N VAL A 82 3.69 -5.27 0.40
CA VAL A 82 4.93 -6.06 0.56
C VAL A 82 6.14 -5.21 0.93
N THR A 83 6.19 -3.93 0.53
CA THR A 83 7.33 -3.06 0.87
C THR A 83 7.29 -2.56 2.32
N LEU A 84 6.12 -2.23 2.89
CA LEU A 84 6.03 -1.82 4.31
C LEU A 84 6.47 -2.93 5.29
N PRO A 85 6.07 -4.21 5.12
CA PRO A 85 6.67 -5.32 5.87
C PRO A 85 8.17 -5.47 5.63
N THR A 86 8.61 -5.32 4.38
CA THR A 86 10.04 -5.40 4.00
C THR A 86 10.87 -4.38 4.78
N ASP A 87 10.51 -3.10 4.75
CA ASP A 87 11.24 -2.04 5.45
C ASP A 87 11.33 -2.28 6.97
N LYS A 88 10.24 -2.78 7.58
CA LYS A 88 10.21 -3.15 9.01
C LYS A 88 11.12 -4.34 9.36
N ILE A 89 11.24 -5.32 8.46
CA ILE A 89 12.15 -6.47 8.63
C ILE A 89 13.61 -6.07 8.38
N LEU A 90 13.88 -5.30 7.33
CA LEU A 90 15.22 -4.81 7.01
C LEU A 90 15.80 -3.95 8.14
N ALA A 91 14.96 -3.18 8.83
CA ALA A 91 15.36 -2.40 10.00
C ALA A 91 15.98 -3.28 11.11
N THR A 92 15.44 -4.48 11.37
CA THR A 92 15.95 -5.37 12.44
C THR A 92 17.10 -6.30 12.02
N LEU A 93 17.46 -6.36 10.73
CA LEU A 93 18.55 -7.24 10.27
C LEU A 93 19.90 -6.96 10.99
N PRO A 94 20.67 -8.00 11.35
CA PRO A 94 22.00 -7.84 11.91
C PRO A 94 22.99 -7.26 10.88
N PRO A 95 24.09 -6.59 11.31
CA PRO A 95 25.02 -5.92 10.41
C PRO A 95 25.58 -6.79 9.28
N ALA A 96 25.84 -8.07 9.54
CA ALA A 96 26.35 -9.01 8.53
C ALA A 96 25.35 -9.24 7.37
N LEU A 97 24.05 -9.38 7.66
CA LEU A 97 23.03 -9.53 6.63
C LEU A 97 22.75 -8.20 5.91
N LYS A 98 22.88 -7.05 6.59
CA LYS A 98 22.80 -5.73 5.97
C LYS A 98 23.92 -5.49 4.96
N GLU A 99 25.16 -5.84 5.28
CA GLU A 99 26.27 -5.73 4.33
C GLU A 99 26.18 -6.78 3.20
N GLN A 100 25.74 -8.01 3.49
CA GLN A 100 25.47 -9.01 2.43
C GLN A 100 24.40 -8.51 1.44
N LEU A 101 23.31 -7.92 1.94
CA LEU A 101 22.28 -7.31 1.10
C LEU A 101 22.86 -6.15 0.29
N ALA A 102 23.59 -5.23 0.92
CA ALA A 102 24.22 -4.10 0.24
C ALA A 102 25.22 -4.56 -0.84
N GLN A 103 25.92 -5.69 -0.65
CA GLN A 103 26.74 -6.31 -1.69
C GLN A 103 25.91 -6.86 -2.84
N GLN A 104 24.82 -7.58 -2.57
CA GLN A 104 23.93 -8.11 -3.62
C GLN A 104 23.34 -6.98 -4.47
N LEU A 105 22.81 -5.93 -3.84
CA LEU A 105 22.24 -4.76 -4.52
C LEU A 105 23.27 -4.10 -5.45
N ARG A 106 24.51 -3.89 -5.00
CA ARG A 106 25.58 -3.31 -5.83
C ARG A 106 25.85 -4.11 -7.12
N HIS A 107 25.86 -5.45 -7.05
CA HIS A 107 26.11 -6.29 -8.24
C HIS A 107 24.92 -6.36 -9.21
N GLU A 108 23.70 -6.06 -8.77
CA GLU A 108 22.50 -6.04 -9.63
C GLU A 108 22.41 -4.76 -10.48
N VAL A 109 23.18 -3.73 -10.14
CA VAL A 109 23.19 -2.41 -10.78
C VAL A 109 24.12 -2.34 -12.00
N ASP A 110 25.20 -3.12 -12.01
CA ASP A 110 26.23 -3.07 -13.06
C ASP A 110 25.71 -3.31 -14.50
N PRO A 111 24.85 -4.32 -14.78
CA PRO A 111 24.42 -4.63 -16.16
C PRO A 111 23.25 -3.80 -16.71
N LEU A 112 22.64 -2.90 -15.92
CA LEU A 112 21.34 -2.28 -16.24
C LEU A 112 21.42 -1.05 -17.17
N GLU A 113 21.88 -1.19 -18.41
CA GLU A 113 21.92 -0.05 -19.34
C GLU A 113 20.52 0.50 -19.67
N GLY A 114 20.27 1.77 -19.35
CA GLY A 114 19.05 2.49 -19.73
C GLY A 114 19.14 3.00 -21.17
N ASN A 115 18.60 2.25 -22.13
CA ASN A 115 18.49 2.66 -23.53
C ASN A 115 17.02 2.76 -24.00
N VAL A 116 16.78 3.44 -25.12
CA VAL A 116 15.43 3.72 -25.67
C VAL A 116 14.53 2.49 -25.76
N ALA A 117 15.07 1.33 -26.16
CA ALA A 117 14.29 0.10 -26.32
C ALA A 117 13.92 -0.51 -24.96
N ILE A 118 14.89 -0.59 -24.03
CA ILE A 118 14.70 -1.10 -22.67
C ILE A 118 13.70 -0.19 -21.90
N CYS A 119 13.91 1.12 -21.94
CA CYS A 119 13.02 2.10 -21.31
C CYS A 119 11.62 2.11 -21.95
N GLY A 120 11.52 1.80 -23.24
CA GLY A 120 10.26 1.58 -23.95
C GLY A 120 9.47 0.38 -23.40
N SER A 121 10.12 -0.78 -23.24
CA SER A 121 9.49 -1.98 -22.66
C SER A 121 9.14 -1.76 -21.19
N PHE A 122 10.09 -1.31 -20.38
CA PHE A 122 9.90 -1.07 -18.94
C PHE A 122 8.70 -0.17 -18.65
N LYS A 123 8.55 0.94 -19.41
CA LYS A 123 7.38 1.83 -19.34
C LYS A 123 6.06 1.17 -19.79
N ALA A 124 6.10 0.20 -20.71
CA ALA A 124 4.93 -0.58 -21.11
C ALA A 124 4.57 -1.64 -20.05
N ASP A 125 5.56 -2.30 -19.45
CA ASP A 125 5.38 -3.32 -18.42
C ASP A 125 4.88 -2.72 -17.10
N LEU A 126 5.34 -1.50 -16.73
CA LEU A 126 4.76 -0.69 -15.64
C LEU A 126 3.28 -0.38 -15.91
N ARG A 127 2.94 0.12 -17.11
CA ARG A 127 1.54 0.42 -17.52
C ARG A 127 0.62 -0.80 -17.50
N GLN A 128 1.17 -2.00 -17.64
CA GLN A 128 0.44 -3.26 -17.68
C GLN A 128 0.43 -4.00 -16.33
N GLY A 129 0.99 -3.43 -15.26
CA GLY A 129 1.04 -4.04 -13.94
C GLY A 129 1.95 -5.28 -13.83
N ARG A 130 2.79 -5.54 -14.83
CA ARG A 130 3.68 -6.71 -14.89
C ARG A 130 4.87 -6.62 -13.94
N LEU A 131 5.09 -5.42 -13.38
CA LEU A 131 6.15 -5.08 -12.45
C LEU A 131 5.65 -4.98 -11.00
N ASP A 132 4.66 -5.81 -10.67
CA ASP A 132 4.23 -6.16 -9.31
C ASP A 132 5.23 -7.15 -8.69
N TYR A 133 5.73 -6.87 -7.49
CA TYR A 133 6.64 -7.75 -6.76
C TYR A 133 5.96 -9.08 -6.35
N ALA A 134 4.63 -9.11 -6.23
CA ALA A 134 3.86 -10.33 -6.03
C ALA A 134 3.59 -11.12 -7.31
N TYR A 135 3.73 -10.51 -8.49
CA TYR A 135 3.79 -11.26 -9.75
C TYR A 135 5.15 -11.94 -9.92
N THR A 136 6.25 -11.26 -9.55
CA THR A 136 7.62 -11.78 -9.71
C THR A 136 8.11 -12.67 -8.57
N ASN A 137 7.65 -12.46 -7.34
CA ASN A 137 8.05 -13.18 -6.13
C ASN A 137 6.82 -13.65 -5.31
N PRO A 138 5.92 -14.49 -5.86
CA PRO A 138 4.59 -14.75 -5.26
C PRO A 138 4.64 -15.32 -3.83
N GLU A 139 5.52 -16.29 -3.54
CA GLU A 139 5.61 -16.90 -2.20
C GLU A 139 6.21 -15.94 -1.16
N GLN A 140 7.24 -15.17 -1.53
CA GLN A 140 7.84 -14.15 -0.66
C GLN A 140 6.83 -13.03 -0.36
N SER A 141 6.14 -12.56 -1.40
CA SER A 141 5.10 -11.54 -1.29
C SER A 141 3.90 -12.01 -0.46
N LYS A 142 3.55 -13.31 -0.47
CA LYS A 142 2.55 -13.88 0.43
C LYS A 142 2.97 -13.79 1.91
N ILE A 143 4.21 -14.17 2.23
CA ILE A 143 4.76 -14.09 3.61
C ILE A 143 4.73 -12.64 4.14
N LEU A 144 4.99 -11.66 3.27
CA LEU A 144 4.96 -10.24 3.60
C LEU A 144 3.51 -9.71 3.72
N ARG A 145 2.61 -10.14 2.83
CA ARG A 145 1.16 -9.84 2.90
C ARG A 145 0.49 -10.37 4.17
N ASP A 146 0.92 -11.51 4.70
CA ASP A 146 0.44 -12.02 5.98
C ASP A 146 0.80 -11.07 7.15
N ILE A 147 1.99 -10.47 7.12
CA ILE A 147 2.43 -9.46 8.10
C ILE A 147 1.64 -8.14 7.94
N PHE A 148 1.48 -7.65 6.71
CA PHE A 148 0.68 -6.46 6.40
C PHE A 148 -0.79 -6.62 6.82
N SER A 149 -1.35 -7.81 6.62
CA SER A 149 -2.73 -8.14 7.02
C SER A 149 -2.91 -8.19 8.54
N ALA A 150 -1.83 -8.33 9.32
CA ALA A 150 -1.85 -8.21 10.78
C ALA A 150 -1.63 -6.76 11.25
N ASP A 151 -0.72 -5.99 10.65
CA ASP A 151 -0.32 -4.65 11.10
C ASP A 151 -1.28 -3.52 10.65
N GLU A 152 -2.08 -3.00 11.58
CA GLU A 152 -3.09 -1.94 11.29
C GLU A 152 -2.46 -0.63 10.83
N THR A 153 -1.32 -0.25 11.39
CA THR A 153 -0.58 0.96 11.01
C THR A 153 -0.11 0.88 9.56
N MET A 154 0.32 -0.30 9.09
CA MET A 154 0.66 -0.51 7.68
C MET A 154 -0.55 -0.37 6.75
N ARG A 155 -1.72 -0.90 7.14
CA ARG A 155 -2.95 -0.78 6.33
C ARG A 155 -3.42 0.66 6.21
N ILE A 156 -3.40 1.42 7.31
CA ILE A 156 -3.66 2.86 7.31
C ILE A 156 -2.65 3.60 6.41
N ALA A 157 -1.35 3.29 6.54
CA ALA A 157 -0.31 3.91 5.72
C ALA A 157 -0.47 3.63 4.22
N LYS A 158 -0.81 2.40 3.82
CA LYS A 158 -1.11 2.08 2.40
C LYS A 158 -2.39 2.79 1.93
N ARG A 159 -3.48 2.75 2.70
CA ARG A 159 -4.74 3.42 2.37
C ARG A 159 -4.54 4.92 2.10
N ASP A 160 -3.75 5.60 2.93
CA ASP A 160 -3.43 7.02 2.75
C ASP A 160 -2.68 7.28 1.43
N GLN A 161 -1.75 6.40 1.04
CA GLN A 161 -1.10 6.50 -0.26
C GLN A 161 -2.01 6.09 -1.42
N ASP A 162 -2.94 5.14 -1.24
CA ASP A 162 -3.94 4.77 -2.26
C ASP A 162 -4.90 5.94 -2.55
N ILE A 163 -5.28 6.73 -1.54
CA ILE A 163 -6.01 8.00 -1.71
C ILE A 163 -5.17 8.98 -2.56
N LYS A 164 -3.88 9.13 -2.25
CA LYS A 164 -2.97 9.98 -3.03
C LYS A 164 -2.81 9.50 -4.48
N ALA A 165 -2.68 8.18 -4.68
CA ALA A 165 -2.62 7.54 -5.98
C ALA A 165 -3.91 7.76 -6.78
N GLY A 166 -5.08 7.73 -6.14
CA GLY A 166 -6.36 8.10 -6.75
C GLY A 166 -6.39 9.55 -7.24
N CYS A 167 -5.92 10.49 -6.42
CA CYS A 167 -5.78 11.90 -6.80
C CYS A 167 -4.81 12.08 -7.98
N LEU A 168 -3.63 11.44 -7.95
CA LEU A 168 -2.65 11.46 -9.03
C LEU A 168 -3.19 10.86 -10.33
N LYS A 169 -3.79 9.66 -10.27
CA LYS A 169 -4.44 8.97 -11.39
C LYS A 169 -5.53 9.88 -12.01
N ASN A 170 -6.34 10.56 -11.19
CA ASN A 170 -7.35 11.52 -11.67
C ASN A 170 -6.74 12.78 -12.32
N ARG A 171 -5.82 13.49 -11.65
CA ARG A 171 -5.19 14.71 -12.22
C ARG A 171 -4.44 14.41 -13.52
N TYR A 172 -3.72 13.28 -13.58
CA TYR A 172 -3.04 12.83 -14.80
C TYR A 172 -4.02 12.54 -15.95
N ASN A 173 -5.15 11.87 -15.68
CA ASN A 173 -6.17 11.61 -16.71
C ASN A 173 -6.81 12.90 -17.23
N ASN A 174 -6.95 13.93 -16.37
CA ASN A 174 -7.41 15.27 -16.76
C ASN A 174 -6.31 16.17 -17.38
N GLY A 175 -5.14 15.60 -17.71
CA GLY A 175 -4.09 16.28 -18.49
C GLY A 175 -2.92 16.85 -17.69
N ALA A 176 -2.88 16.75 -16.36
CA ALA A 176 -1.73 17.20 -15.57
C ALA A 176 -0.47 16.41 -15.93
N ARG A 177 0.65 17.12 -16.19
CA ARG A 177 1.96 16.51 -16.54
C ARG A 177 3.10 16.91 -15.61
N ALA A 178 3.03 18.06 -14.93
CA ALA A 178 4.00 18.44 -13.91
C ALA A 178 3.87 17.52 -12.69
N PHE A 179 4.60 16.40 -12.69
CA PHE A 179 4.46 15.34 -11.69
C PHE A 179 4.64 15.86 -10.26
N ASP A 180 5.72 16.60 -10.00
CA ASP A 180 6.09 17.04 -8.65
C ASP A 180 5.08 18.07 -8.08
N GLU A 181 4.53 18.94 -8.93
CA GLU A 181 3.43 19.86 -8.60
C GLU A 181 2.12 19.11 -8.30
N THR A 182 1.77 18.16 -9.18
CA THR A 182 0.57 17.32 -9.04
C THR A 182 0.63 16.50 -7.75
N LEU A 183 1.82 16.01 -7.39
CA LEU A 183 2.10 15.31 -6.14
C LEU A 183 1.87 16.22 -4.92
N GLY A 184 2.47 17.41 -4.90
CA GLY A 184 2.28 18.37 -3.81
C GLY A 184 0.82 18.77 -3.59
N GLN A 185 0.06 19.00 -4.67
CA GLN A 185 -1.38 19.25 -4.61
C GLN A 185 -2.14 18.04 -4.00
N CYS A 186 -1.81 16.81 -4.40
CA CYS A 186 -2.45 15.61 -3.86
C CYS A 186 -2.04 15.30 -2.39
N GLU A 187 -0.84 15.66 -1.96
CA GLU A 187 -0.41 15.54 -0.56
C GLU A 187 -1.10 16.58 0.33
N CYS A 188 -1.30 17.80 -0.16
CA CYS A 188 -2.13 18.80 0.49
C CYS A 188 -3.59 18.31 0.64
N MET A 189 -4.17 17.72 -0.41
CA MET A 189 -5.53 17.14 -0.35
C MET A 189 -5.64 15.98 0.65
N LEU A 190 -4.66 15.08 0.70
CA LEU A 190 -4.60 14.01 1.71
C LEU A 190 -4.52 14.59 3.13
N LYS A 191 -3.70 15.62 3.35
CA LYS A 191 -3.57 16.30 4.64
C LYS A 191 -4.89 16.96 5.07
N ALA A 192 -5.63 17.57 4.15
CA ALA A 192 -6.95 18.14 4.41
C ALA A 192 -7.97 17.06 4.83
N ILE A 193 -8.02 15.94 4.09
CA ILE A 193 -8.87 14.78 4.44
C ILE A 193 -8.57 14.27 5.86
N LYS A 194 -7.28 14.11 6.20
CA LYS A 194 -6.85 13.65 7.54
C LYS A 194 -6.94 14.71 8.65
N HIS A 195 -7.25 15.97 8.31
CA HIS A 195 -7.58 16.99 9.30
C HIS A 195 -9.08 16.97 9.65
N GLY A 196 -9.94 16.83 8.64
CA GLY A 196 -11.40 16.82 8.80
C GLY A 196 -12.01 15.47 9.23
N ALA A 197 -11.28 14.35 9.13
CA ALA A 197 -11.82 13.02 9.37
C ALA A 197 -10.89 12.08 10.13
N SER A 198 -11.48 11.24 10.99
CA SER A 198 -10.80 10.10 11.62
C SER A 198 -10.69 8.89 10.69
N ASP A 199 -9.74 8.00 10.95
CA ASP A 199 -9.49 6.82 10.11
C ASP A 199 -10.76 5.96 9.83
N PRO A 200 -11.65 5.67 10.80
CA PRO A 200 -12.89 4.92 10.53
C PRO A 200 -13.91 5.67 9.67
N GLN A 201 -13.90 7.01 9.65
CA GLN A 201 -14.73 7.80 8.73
C GLN A 201 -14.18 7.68 7.31
N ILE A 202 -12.86 7.79 7.14
CA ILE A 202 -12.18 7.63 5.85
C ILE A 202 -12.43 6.22 5.29
N ASP A 203 -12.35 5.18 6.12
CA ASP A 203 -12.62 3.79 5.70
C ASP A 203 -14.08 3.60 5.27
N SER A 204 -15.04 4.20 6.00
CA SER A 204 -16.46 4.19 5.65
C SER A 204 -16.74 4.95 4.34
N TRP A 205 -16.04 6.05 4.09
CA TRP A 205 -16.10 6.81 2.84
C TRP A 205 -15.57 5.99 1.66
N LEU A 206 -14.42 5.32 1.80
CA LEU A 206 -13.86 4.44 0.77
C LEU A 206 -14.81 3.26 0.48
N ALA A 207 -15.37 2.63 1.51
CA ALA A 207 -16.35 1.54 1.39
C ALA A 207 -17.73 1.96 0.85
N SER A 208 -17.93 3.25 0.54
CA SER A 208 -19.17 3.80 -0.03
C SER A 208 -18.99 4.49 -1.38
N LEU A 209 -17.79 4.49 -1.98
CA LEU A 209 -17.52 5.10 -3.29
C LEU A 209 -18.46 4.56 -4.39
N ASP A 210 -18.76 3.26 -4.37
CA ASP A 210 -19.65 2.58 -5.33
C ASP A 210 -21.14 3.00 -5.23
N LYS A 211 -21.50 3.88 -4.28
CA LYS A 211 -22.90 4.16 -3.89
C LYS A 211 -23.36 5.61 -4.11
N THR A 212 -22.56 6.41 -4.82
CA THR A 212 -22.82 7.82 -5.20
C THR A 212 -22.57 8.84 -4.05
N PRO A 213 -21.72 9.86 -4.26
CA PRO A 213 -21.43 10.93 -3.28
C PRO A 213 -22.25 12.22 -3.60
N PRO A 214 -22.50 13.14 -2.63
CA PRO A 214 -21.44 13.88 -1.92
C PRO A 214 -21.34 13.62 -0.41
N TRP A 215 -20.11 13.32 0.04
CA TRP A 215 -19.56 13.81 1.31
C TRP A 215 -18.45 14.87 1.07
N TRP A 216 -18.12 15.18 -0.18
CA TRP A 216 -17.04 16.12 -0.53
C TRP A 216 -17.28 17.55 -0.02
N ALA A 217 -18.52 17.96 0.19
CA ALA A 217 -18.87 19.33 0.59
C ALA A 217 -18.20 19.81 1.90
N GLU A 218 -17.94 18.91 2.84
CA GLU A 218 -17.32 19.25 4.13
C GLU A 218 -15.78 19.36 4.05
N VAL A 219 -15.15 18.69 3.08
CA VAL A 219 -13.68 18.67 2.89
C VAL A 219 -13.23 19.70 1.84
N VAL A 220 -14.15 20.24 1.04
CA VAL A 220 -13.87 21.19 -0.05
C VAL A 220 -13.15 22.46 0.41
N THR A 221 -13.46 23.00 1.59
CA THR A 221 -12.89 24.28 2.07
C THR A 221 -11.36 24.25 2.22
N ASP A 222 -10.82 23.13 2.70
CA ASP A 222 -9.38 22.95 2.86
C ASP A 222 -8.74 22.44 1.55
N ILE A 223 -9.46 21.59 0.79
CA ILE A 223 -9.02 21.14 -0.55
C ILE A 223 -8.90 22.31 -1.54
N MET A 224 -9.70 23.37 -1.41
CA MET A 224 -9.60 24.58 -2.23
C MET A 224 -8.33 25.40 -1.95
N GLN A 225 -7.64 25.17 -0.82
CA GLN A 225 -6.32 25.76 -0.54
C GLN A 225 -5.18 24.96 -1.19
N CYS A 226 -5.49 23.83 -1.83
CA CYS A 226 -4.55 22.92 -2.50
C CYS A 226 -4.64 22.99 -4.05
N GLN A 227 -5.02 24.15 -4.59
CA GLN A 227 -5.12 24.41 -6.04
C GLN A 227 -3.90 25.22 -6.52
#